data_AF-A0A960G238-F1
#
_entry.id   AF-A0A960G238-F1
#
_cell.length_a   1.000
_cell.length_b   1.000
_cell.length_c   1.000
_cell.angle_alpha   90.00
_cell.angle_beta   90.00
_cell.angle_gamma   90.00
#
_symmetry.space_group_name_H-M   'P 1'
#
loop_
_entity.id
_entity.type
_entity.pdbx_description
1 polymer ?
#
loop_
_entity_poly.entity_id
_entity_poly.type
_entity_poly.pdbx_seq_one_letter_code
_entity_poly.pdbx_strand_id
1 'polypeptide(L)'
;MLPRIVATDTAIGFHWASPEGVPMPLSAVIALPGAEPDRWLPTHLEALDDVLIEVAGRFGEVLGGGRGPAREEWDDLAAAYLAIDRACREYADALLVAGMAADLRAGQILGTASLMGVRLRYVVGMAGAPPFDGELDDPGLGVVGGRAGLHWVDETVPWRGARWLVVTDDGRRLPASLSMLLFDSSGVDKDATRREHREALAAVVDAVSGVGVDPLVATGALDWLLFDWVMAHRPDPDSGAVELTAAQLDDARLIVAATAASARLRSSFDPGLMG
;
A
#
# COMPACT_ATOMS: atom_id res chain seq x y z
N MET A 1 -13.82 26.66 19.07
CA MET A 1 -12.86 26.51 17.96
C MET A 1 -12.87 25.03 17.56
N LEU A 2 -12.66 24.71 16.28
CA LEU A 2 -12.73 23.34 15.76
C LEU A 2 -11.33 22.71 15.71
N PRO A 3 -11.21 21.37 15.78
CA PRO A 3 -9.97 20.68 15.43
C PRO A 3 -9.50 21.06 14.04
N ARG A 4 -8.18 21.00 13.80
CA ARG A 4 -7.58 21.37 12.52
C ARG A 4 -6.40 20.48 12.16
N ILE A 5 -6.09 20.43 10.87
CA ILE A 5 -4.84 19.88 10.38
C ILE A 5 -3.73 20.93 10.58
N VAL A 6 -2.57 20.46 11.05
CA VAL A 6 -1.33 21.21 11.19
C VAL A 6 -0.27 20.56 10.31
N ALA A 7 0.25 21.34 9.37
CA ALA A 7 1.40 21.02 8.52
C ALA A 7 2.39 22.20 8.59
N THR A 8 3.68 21.93 8.39
CA THR A 8 4.72 22.97 8.42
C THR A 8 5.62 22.87 7.20
N ASP A 9 6.21 23.99 6.78
CA ASP A 9 7.14 24.02 5.63
C ASP A 9 8.47 23.28 5.90
N THR A 10 8.69 22.83 7.14
CA THR A 10 9.95 22.24 7.61
C THR A 10 9.89 20.73 7.81
N ALA A 11 8.72 20.11 7.68
CA ALA A 11 8.53 18.68 7.92
C ALA A 11 7.50 18.11 6.94
N ILE A 12 7.82 16.96 6.35
CA ILE A 12 6.91 16.25 5.45
C ILE A 12 5.75 15.68 6.27
N GLY A 13 4.52 15.93 5.80
CA GLY A 13 3.31 15.37 6.39
C GLY A 13 2.49 16.37 7.20
N PHE A 14 1.51 15.82 7.91
CA PHE A 14 0.59 16.59 8.74
C PHE A 14 0.14 15.79 9.96
N HIS A 15 -0.54 16.46 10.89
CA HIS A 15 -1.26 15.83 12.00
C HIS A 15 -2.52 16.63 12.34
N TRP A 16 -3.48 15.97 12.97
CA TRP A 16 -4.64 16.65 13.54
C TRP A 16 -4.31 17.22 14.93
N ALA A 17 -4.91 18.37 15.25
CA ALA A 17 -4.76 19.00 16.56
C ALA A 17 -6.11 19.48 17.10
N SER A 18 -6.25 19.42 18.43
CA SER A 18 -7.35 20.01 19.17
C SER A 18 -7.43 21.53 18.95
N PRO A 19 -8.54 22.17 19.33
CA PRO A 19 -8.64 23.63 19.31
C PRO A 19 -7.55 24.36 20.12
N GLU A 20 -7.04 23.72 21.16
CA GLU A 20 -5.94 24.19 22.02
C GLU A 20 -4.55 23.92 21.43
N GLY A 21 -4.48 23.28 20.26
CA GLY A 21 -3.24 22.96 19.55
C GLY A 21 -2.58 21.66 20.02
N VAL A 22 -3.28 20.80 20.77
CA VAL A 22 -2.73 19.52 21.21
C VAL A 22 -2.89 18.47 20.10
N PRO A 23 -1.82 17.79 19.65
CA PRO A 23 -1.94 16.72 18.66
C PRO A 23 -2.93 15.63 19.07
N MET A 24 -3.71 15.15 18.11
CA MET A 24 -4.73 14.11 18.29
C MET A 24 -4.75 13.19 17.08
N PRO A 25 -4.95 11.87 17.25
CA PRO A 25 -5.23 10.99 16.11
C PRO A 25 -6.60 11.34 15.51
N LEU A 26 -6.75 11.17 14.19
CA LEU A 26 -8.03 11.44 13.52
C LEU A 26 -9.21 10.67 14.13
N SER A 27 -9.01 9.43 14.59
CA SER A 27 -10.06 8.65 15.26
C SER A 27 -10.59 9.33 16.53
N ALA A 28 -9.73 10.01 17.30
CA ALA A 28 -10.14 10.80 18.45
C ALA A 28 -10.86 12.09 18.04
N VAL A 29 -10.48 12.70 16.90
CA VAL A 29 -11.19 13.84 16.32
C VAL A 29 -12.62 13.45 15.93
N ILE A 30 -12.78 12.30 15.25
CA ILE A 30 -14.09 11.77 14.86
C ILE A 30 -14.95 11.41 16.09
N ALA A 31 -14.33 11.03 17.21
CA ALA A 31 -15.04 10.71 18.45
C ALA A 31 -15.56 11.93 19.24
N LEU A 32 -15.24 13.16 18.82
CA LEU A 32 -15.66 14.37 19.54
C LEU A 32 -17.17 14.63 19.42
N PRO A 33 -17.80 15.24 20.45
CA PRO A 33 -19.17 15.71 20.34
C PRO A 33 -19.32 16.74 19.20
N GLY A 34 -20.29 16.52 18.31
CA GLY A 34 -20.50 17.38 17.14
C GLY A 34 -19.47 17.17 16.03
N ALA A 35 -18.81 16.02 15.99
CA ALA A 35 -17.94 15.67 14.88
C ALA A 35 -18.68 15.70 13.54
N GLU A 36 -17.94 16.05 12.48
CA GLU A 36 -18.43 16.09 11.10
C GLU A 36 -17.66 15.06 10.24
N PRO A 37 -17.89 13.73 10.39
CA PRO A 37 -17.09 12.71 9.70
C PRO A 37 -17.13 12.84 8.17
N ASP A 38 -18.31 13.15 7.62
CA ASP A 38 -18.52 13.39 6.19
C ASP A 38 -17.68 14.55 5.63
N ARG A 39 -17.18 15.43 6.50
CA ARG A 39 -16.30 16.55 6.15
C ARG A 39 -14.86 16.24 6.49
N TRP A 40 -14.58 15.74 7.68
CA TRP A 40 -13.22 15.60 8.20
C TRP A 40 -12.45 14.41 7.61
N LEU A 41 -13.14 13.32 7.23
CA LEU A 41 -12.51 12.21 6.52
C LEU A 41 -12.01 12.65 5.13
N PRO A 42 -12.82 13.33 4.28
CA PRO A 42 -12.31 13.92 3.03
C PRO A 42 -11.19 14.94 3.25
N THR A 43 -11.28 15.80 4.27
CA THR A 43 -10.21 16.77 4.56
C THR A 43 -8.88 16.07 4.91
N HIS A 44 -8.91 14.95 5.63
CA HIS A 44 -7.71 14.15 5.87
C HIS A 44 -7.13 13.57 4.57
N LEU A 45 -8.00 13.04 3.68
CA LEU A 45 -7.56 12.52 2.39
C LEU A 45 -6.96 13.60 1.50
N GLU A 46 -7.52 14.81 1.50
CA GLU A 46 -6.96 15.97 0.77
C GLU A 46 -5.58 16.34 1.28
N ALA A 47 -5.37 16.38 2.60
CA ALA A 47 -4.06 16.61 3.17
C ALA A 47 -3.06 15.49 2.86
N LEU A 48 -3.51 14.23 2.79
CA LEU A 48 -2.67 13.13 2.34
C LEU A 48 -2.30 13.27 0.86
N ASP A 49 -3.24 13.63 -0.01
CA ASP A 49 -2.98 13.86 -1.43
C ASP A 49 -1.95 14.97 -1.67
N ASP A 50 -2.03 16.07 -0.91
CA ASP A 50 -1.02 17.15 -0.93
C ASP A 50 0.39 16.62 -0.55
N VAL A 51 0.48 15.74 0.46
CA VAL A 51 1.75 15.09 0.84
C VAL A 51 2.27 14.19 -0.29
N LEU A 52 1.39 13.45 -0.97
CA LEU A 52 1.79 12.59 -2.10
C LEU A 52 2.31 13.44 -3.26
N ILE A 53 1.69 14.59 -3.54
CA ILE A 53 2.14 15.54 -4.56
C ILE A 53 3.53 16.10 -4.20
N GLU A 54 3.73 16.51 -2.94
CA GLU A 54 5.02 16.99 -2.45
C GLU A 54 6.12 15.92 -2.61
N VAL A 55 5.87 14.70 -2.13
CA VAL A 55 6.82 13.60 -2.17
C VAL A 55 7.13 13.19 -3.61
N ALA A 56 6.13 13.13 -4.49
CA ALA A 56 6.34 12.85 -5.91
C ALA A 56 7.19 13.93 -6.59
N GLY A 57 6.90 15.21 -6.32
CA GLY A 57 7.67 16.33 -6.87
C GLY A 57 9.11 16.37 -6.38
N ARG A 58 9.35 16.02 -5.11
CA ARG A 58 10.67 16.07 -4.47
C ARG A 58 11.52 14.84 -4.75
N PHE A 59 10.93 13.65 -4.73
CA PHE A 59 11.64 12.37 -4.76
C PHE A 59 11.30 11.48 -5.96
N GLY A 60 10.52 11.96 -6.94
CA GLY A 60 10.05 11.18 -8.08
C GLY A 60 11.16 10.43 -8.83
N GLU A 61 12.33 11.04 -9.06
CA GLU A 61 13.45 10.36 -9.73
C GLU A 61 14.04 9.21 -8.90
N VAL A 62 14.04 9.34 -7.57
CA VAL A 62 14.51 8.29 -6.64
C VAL A 62 13.50 7.16 -6.60
N LEU A 63 12.22 7.49 -6.41
CA LEU A 63 11.14 6.51 -6.30
C LEU A 63 10.86 5.78 -7.61
N GLY A 64 11.09 6.45 -8.75
CA GLY A 64 11.04 5.88 -10.09
C GLY A 64 12.29 5.09 -10.49
N GLY A 65 13.35 5.11 -9.68
CA GLY A 65 14.61 4.40 -9.97
C GLY A 65 15.50 5.06 -11.02
N GLY A 66 15.24 6.32 -11.39
CA GLY A 66 16.09 7.10 -12.28
C GLY A 66 17.44 7.46 -11.66
N ARG A 67 17.52 7.54 -10.32
CA ARG A 67 18.76 7.70 -9.55
C ARG A 67 18.66 7.09 -8.16
N GLY A 68 19.80 6.90 -7.52
CA GLY A 68 19.85 6.60 -6.08
C GLY A 68 19.60 7.83 -5.20
N PRO A 69 19.23 7.63 -3.92
CA PRO A 69 19.09 8.72 -2.96
C PRO A 69 20.44 9.37 -2.63
N ALA A 70 20.48 10.70 -2.60
CA ALA A 70 21.62 11.43 -2.05
C ALA A 70 21.64 11.31 -0.53
N ARG A 71 22.81 11.53 0.10
CA ARG A 71 22.99 11.29 1.55
C ARG A 71 22.07 12.17 2.39
N GLU A 72 21.89 13.41 1.98
CA GLU A 72 21.05 14.42 2.62
C GLU A 72 19.54 14.15 2.48
N GLU A 73 19.12 13.27 1.56
CA GLU A 73 17.71 12.95 1.32
C GLU A 73 17.19 11.83 2.22
N TRP A 74 18.07 11.07 2.90
CA TRP A 74 17.69 9.87 3.65
C TRP A 74 16.72 10.15 4.79
N ASP A 75 16.96 11.21 5.56
CA ASP A 75 16.09 11.58 6.69
C ASP A 75 14.71 12.02 6.20
N ASP A 76 14.65 12.72 5.06
CA ASP A 76 13.38 13.15 4.48
C ASP A 76 12.62 11.99 3.80
N LEU A 77 13.31 11.06 3.14
CA LEU A 77 12.72 9.83 2.62
C LEU A 77 12.15 8.97 3.76
N ALA A 78 12.87 8.91 4.89
CA ALA A 78 12.40 8.24 6.10
C ALA A 78 11.15 8.94 6.67
N ALA A 79 11.18 10.27 6.80
CA ALA A 79 10.04 11.06 7.27
C ALA A 79 8.82 10.90 6.35
N ALA A 80 9.03 10.85 5.03
CA ALA A 80 7.96 10.69 4.05
C ALA A 80 7.20 9.36 4.20
N TYR A 81 7.90 8.21 4.32
CA TYR A 81 7.19 6.94 4.47
C TYR A 81 6.43 6.87 5.80
N LEU A 82 7.03 7.41 6.87
CA LEU A 82 6.38 7.46 8.19
C LEU A 82 5.11 8.32 8.16
N ALA A 83 5.17 9.49 7.53
CA ALA A 83 4.03 10.37 7.36
C ALA A 83 2.90 9.70 6.57
N ILE A 84 3.23 9.04 5.47
CA ILE A 84 2.28 8.34 4.61
C ILE A 84 1.62 7.16 5.34
N ASP A 85 2.42 6.28 5.97
CA ASP A 85 1.90 5.10 6.66
C ASP A 85 1.02 5.50 7.86
N ARG A 86 1.44 6.52 8.62
CA ARG A 86 0.63 7.09 9.72
C ARG A 86 -0.69 7.65 9.21
N ALA A 87 -0.67 8.47 8.16
CA ALA A 87 -1.89 9.06 7.62
C ALA A 87 -2.87 7.98 7.12
N CYS A 88 -2.37 6.99 6.39
CA CYS A 88 -3.18 5.86 5.93
C CYS A 88 -3.84 5.10 7.10
N ARG A 89 -3.09 4.83 8.18
CA ARG A 89 -3.61 4.20 9.39
C ARG A 89 -4.67 5.08 10.07
N GLU A 90 -4.37 6.36 10.27
CA GLU A 90 -5.30 7.30 10.91
C GLU A 90 -6.62 7.40 10.16
N TYR A 91 -6.59 7.47 8.82
CA TYR A 91 -7.79 7.44 7.99
C TYR A 91 -8.62 6.16 8.23
N ALA A 92 -7.98 4.99 8.17
CA ALA A 92 -8.67 3.72 8.31
C ALA A 92 -9.26 3.52 9.72
N ASP A 93 -8.51 3.89 10.77
CA ASP A 93 -8.98 3.83 12.15
C ASP A 93 -10.17 4.78 12.37
N ALA A 94 -10.12 5.99 11.78
CA ALA A 94 -11.20 6.97 11.86
C ALA A 94 -12.45 6.55 11.08
N LEU A 95 -12.28 5.92 9.92
CA LEU A 95 -13.37 5.40 9.10
C LEU A 95 -14.19 4.34 9.87
N LEU A 96 -13.51 3.47 10.63
CA LEU A 96 -14.16 2.49 11.50
C LEU A 96 -14.93 3.16 12.64
N VAL A 97 -14.34 4.16 13.31
CA VAL A 97 -15.01 4.91 14.39
C VAL A 97 -16.24 5.66 13.87
N ALA A 98 -16.20 6.18 12.65
CA ALA A 98 -17.32 6.84 12.00
C ALA A 98 -18.45 5.87 11.58
N GLY A 99 -18.19 4.56 11.52
CA GLY A 99 -19.13 3.58 10.98
C GLY A 99 -19.39 3.76 9.49
N MET A 100 -18.43 4.33 8.76
CA MET A 100 -18.53 4.62 7.32
C MET A 100 -17.77 3.59 6.50
N ALA A 101 -18.11 3.49 5.21
CA ALA A 101 -17.37 2.68 4.25
C ALA A 101 -16.48 3.56 3.38
N ALA A 102 -15.34 3.01 2.96
CA ALA A 102 -14.46 3.69 2.02
C ALA A 102 -15.18 3.92 0.69
N ASP A 103 -15.00 5.12 0.14
CA ASP A 103 -15.47 5.48 -1.19
C ASP A 103 -14.37 5.30 -2.25
N LEU A 104 -14.71 5.64 -3.49
CA LEU A 104 -13.78 5.53 -4.61
C LEU A 104 -12.53 6.40 -4.42
N ARG A 105 -12.73 7.64 -3.95
CA ARG A 105 -11.64 8.63 -3.77
C ARG A 105 -10.66 8.16 -2.71
N ALA A 106 -11.15 7.59 -1.62
CA ALA A 106 -10.33 6.98 -0.58
C ALA A 106 -9.45 5.86 -1.13
N GLY A 107 -10.02 4.95 -1.93
CA GLY A 107 -9.25 3.87 -2.56
C GLY A 107 -8.17 4.36 -3.52
N GLN A 108 -8.42 5.41 -4.29
CA GLN A 108 -7.43 6.01 -5.19
C GLN A 108 -6.27 6.67 -4.43
N ILE A 109 -6.60 7.47 -3.41
CA ILE A 109 -5.58 8.19 -2.61
C ILE A 109 -4.77 7.18 -1.78
N LEU A 110 -5.41 6.26 -1.06
CA LEU A 110 -4.69 5.25 -0.27
C LEU A 110 -3.95 4.23 -1.14
N GLY A 111 -4.45 3.93 -2.34
CA GLY A 111 -3.73 3.10 -3.31
C GLY A 111 -2.44 3.76 -3.78
N THR A 112 -2.52 5.04 -4.14
CA THR A 112 -1.36 5.86 -4.51
C THR A 112 -0.38 5.98 -3.34
N ALA A 113 -0.90 6.23 -2.14
CA ALA A 113 -0.12 6.27 -0.91
C ALA A 113 0.60 4.94 -0.63
N SER A 114 -0.07 3.81 -0.85
CA SER A 114 0.52 2.47 -0.66
C SER A 114 1.64 2.20 -1.65
N LEU A 115 1.43 2.53 -2.94
CA LEU A 115 2.45 2.42 -3.98
C LEU A 115 3.70 3.21 -3.58
N MET A 116 3.51 4.49 -3.21
CA MET A 116 4.59 5.40 -2.85
C MET A 116 5.29 4.96 -1.55
N GLY A 117 4.52 4.56 -0.54
CA GLY A 117 5.02 4.03 0.72
C GLY A 117 5.90 2.80 0.52
N VAL A 118 5.44 1.82 -0.26
CA VAL A 118 6.26 0.63 -0.59
C VAL A 118 7.56 1.04 -1.28
N ARG A 119 7.51 1.95 -2.26
CA ARG A 119 8.71 2.46 -2.95
C ARG A 119 9.69 3.16 -2.02
N LEU A 120 9.20 4.04 -1.14
CA LEU A 120 10.02 4.71 -0.13
C LEU A 120 10.71 3.70 0.77
N ARG A 121 9.97 2.69 1.24
CA ARG A 121 10.50 1.64 2.11
C ARG A 121 11.56 0.79 1.44
N TYR A 122 11.47 0.53 0.15
CA TYR A 122 12.56 -0.10 -0.60
C TYR A 122 13.82 0.77 -0.59
N VAL A 123 13.66 2.07 -0.83
CA VAL A 123 14.79 3.01 -0.85
C VAL A 123 15.46 3.10 0.52
N VAL A 124 14.69 3.16 1.61
CA VAL A 124 15.23 3.27 2.97
C VAL A 124 15.61 1.93 3.62
N GLY A 125 15.46 0.81 2.92
CA GLY A 125 15.80 -0.52 3.43
C GLY A 125 14.83 -1.08 4.49
N MET A 126 13.58 -0.62 4.50
CA MET A 126 12.51 -1.02 5.42
C MET A 126 11.41 -1.88 4.76
N ALA A 127 11.60 -2.28 3.50
CA ALA A 127 10.69 -3.18 2.80
C ALA A 127 10.79 -4.61 3.37
N GLY A 128 9.65 -5.29 3.49
CA GLY A 128 9.62 -6.69 3.90
C GLY A 128 10.03 -7.63 2.76
N ALA A 129 10.50 -8.83 3.11
CA ALA A 129 10.87 -9.84 2.12
C ALA A 129 9.65 -10.30 1.30
N PRO A 130 9.77 -10.51 -0.03
CA PRO A 130 8.70 -11.10 -0.81
C PRO A 130 8.38 -12.54 -0.42
N PRO A 131 7.16 -13.01 -0.69
CA PRO A 131 6.90 -14.44 -0.80
C PRO A 131 7.90 -15.11 -1.75
N PHE A 132 8.46 -16.25 -1.32
CA PHE A 132 9.53 -17.01 -2.01
C PHE A 132 10.86 -16.25 -2.16
N ASP A 133 11.20 -15.36 -1.23
CA ASP A 133 12.49 -14.66 -1.25
C ASP A 133 13.67 -15.63 -1.27
N GLY A 134 14.59 -15.44 -2.22
CA GLY A 134 15.74 -16.33 -2.44
C GLY A 134 15.42 -17.74 -2.98
N GLU A 135 14.15 -18.05 -3.26
CA GLU A 135 13.72 -19.38 -3.73
C GLU A 135 13.38 -19.44 -5.23
N LEU A 136 13.26 -18.29 -5.90
CA LEU A 136 12.86 -18.20 -7.31
C LEU A 136 14.07 -18.13 -8.25
N ASP A 137 13.89 -18.63 -9.46
CA ASP A 137 14.88 -18.53 -10.53
C ASP A 137 14.89 -17.12 -11.14
N ASP A 138 16.06 -16.70 -11.62
CA ASP A 138 16.21 -15.43 -12.32
C ASP A 138 15.67 -15.50 -13.77
N PRO A 139 14.85 -14.52 -14.20
CA PRO A 139 14.40 -14.46 -15.57
C PRO A 139 15.56 -14.07 -16.50
N GLY A 140 15.76 -14.87 -17.55
CA GLY A 140 16.63 -14.51 -18.67
C GLY A 140 15.99 -13.45 -19.57
N LEU A 141 16.79 -12.87 -20.48
CA LEU A 141 16.28 -11.96 -21.50
C LEU A 141 15.41 -12.70 -22.53
N GLY A 142 14.30 -12.07 -22.94
CA GLY A 142 13.44 -12.55 -24.02
C GLY A 142 12.06 -13.01 -23.57
N VAL A 143 11.38 -13.75 -24.45
CA VAL A 143 10.04 -14.30 -24.18
C VAL A 143 10.15 -15.58 -23.37
N VAL A 144 9.43 -15.64 -22.25
CA VAL A 144 9.34 -16.82 -21.39
C VAL A 144 8.05 -17.57 -21.71
N GLY A 145 8.18 -18.85 -22.10
CA GLY A 145 7.05 -19.76 -22.22
C GLY A 145 6.84 -20.55 -20.93
N GLY A 146 5.60 -20.64 -20.45
CA GLY A 146 5.26 -21.40 -19.25
C GLY A 146 3.81 -21.22 -18.83
N ARG A 147 3.46 -21.80 -17.69
CA ARG A 147 2.14 -21.66 -17.06
C ARG A 147 2.22 -20.63 -15.96
N ALA A 148 1.47 -19.54 -16.12
CA ALA A 148 1.30 -18.54 -15.08
C ALA A 148 0.24 -19.00 -14.07
N GLY A 149 0.50 -18.78 -12.78
CA GLY A 149 -0.44 -19.07 -11.70
C GLY A 149 -0.08 -18.30 -10.43
N LEU A 150 -1.06 -18.10 -9.55
CA LEU A 150 -0.79 -17.53 -8.23
C LEU A 150 -0.42 -18.67 -7.28
N HIS A 151 0.79 -18.61 -6.72
CA HIS A 151 1.30 -19.66 -5.83
C HIS A 151 1.35 -19.15 -4.40
N TRP A 152 0.71 -19.89 -3.49
CA TRP A 152 0.80 -19.66 -2.05
C TRP A 152 2.09 -20.22 -1.48
N VAL A 153 2.72 -19.49 -0.56
CA VAL A 153 3.86 -20.02 0.22
C VAL A 153 3.41 -21.22 1.05
N ASP A 154 2.22 -21.11 1.64
CA ASP A 154 1.53 -22.18 2.36
C ASP A 154 0.01 -21.89 2.32
N GLU A 155 -0.75 -22.76 1.64
CA GLU A 155 -2.21 -22.60 1.49
C GLU A 155 -2.96 -22.65 2.83
N THR A 156 -2.38 -23.26 3.86
CA THR A 156 -2.99 -23.35 5.20
C THR A 156 -2.65 -22.14 6.07
N VAL A 157 -1.72 -21.29 5.63
CA VAL A 157 -1.23 -20.13 6.37
C VAL A 157 -1.22 -18.89 5.47
N PRO A 158 -2.41 -18.32 5.13
CA PRO A 158 -2.51 -17.28 4.11
C PRO A 158 -1.67 -16.04 4.38
N TRP A 159 -1.42 -15.67 5.64
CA TRP A 159 -0.60 -14.50 5.99
C TRP A 159 0.87 -14.61 5.51
N ARG A 160 1.35 -15.79 5.10
CA ARG A 160 2.66 -15.95 4.44
C ARG A 160 2.66 -15.50 2.97
N GLY A 161 1.49 -15.20 2.43
CA GLY A 161 1.31 -14.60 1.12
C GLY A 161 1.34 -15.57 -0.04
N ALA A 162 1.13 -14.97 -1.21
CA ALA A 162 1.19 -15.63 -2.50
C ALA A 162 1.92 -14.72 -3.50
N ARG A 163 2.40 -15.31 -4.60
CA ARG A 163 3.06 -14.57 -5.67
C ARG A 163 2.69 -15.16 -7.03
N TRP A 164 2.57 -14.29 -8.02
CA TRP A 164 2.44 -14.72 -9.42
C TRP A 164 3.76 -15.30 -9.87
N LEU A 165 3.73 -16.55 -10.33
CA LEU A 165 4.89 -17.23 -10.90
C LEU A 165 4.56 -17.71 -12.31
N VAL A 166 5.58 -17.80 -13.16
CA VAL A 166 5.56 -18.57 -14.40
C VAL A 166 6.39 -19.83 -14.18
N VAL A 167 5.73 -20.98 -14.21
CA VAL A 167 6.39 -22.28 -14.18
C VAL A 167 6.65 -22.73 -15.61
N THR A 168 7.91 -22.81 -15.99
CA THR A 168 8.35 -23.18 -17.34
C THR A 168 8.34 -24.71 -17.53
N ASP A 169 8.37 -25.16 -18.79
CA ASP A 169 8.37 -26.61 -19.10
C ASP A 169 9.64 -27.33 -18.60
N ASP A 170 10.76 -26.61 -18.43
CA ASP A 170 11.99 -27.10 -17.82
C ASP A 170 12.00 -27.01 -16.27
N GLY A 171 10.86 -26.62 -15.67
CA GLY A 171 10.63 -26.67 -14.22
C GLY A 171 11.12 -25.45 -13.44
N ARG A 172 11.61 -24.40 -14.11
CA ARG A 172 11.99 -23.14 -13.45
C ARG A 172 10.75 -22.41 -12.94
N ARG A 173 10.93 -21.72 -11.81
CA ARG A 173 9.90 -20.90 -11.15
C ARG A 173 10.31 -19.44 -11.23
N LEU A 174 9.77 -18.73 -12.21
CA LEU A 174 10.12 -17.35 -12.49
C LEU A 174 9.09 -16.40 -11.86
N PRO A 175 9.50 -15.28 -11.24
CA PRO A 175 8.57 -14.29 -10.74
C PRO A 175 7.83 -13.61 -11.90
N ALA A 176 6.53 -13.37 -11.72
CA ALA A 176 5.73 -12.50 -12.57
C ALA A 176 5.03 -11.44 -11.72
N SER A 177 4.64 -10.32 -12.34
CA SER A 177 3.76 -9.33 -11.71
C SER A 177 2.37 -9.41 -12.30
N LEU A 178 1.37 -8.96 -11.54
CA LEU A 178 0.01 -8.84 -12.05
C LEU A 178 -0.06 -7.98 -13.32
N SER A 179 0.64 -6.84 -13.36
CA SER A 179 0.66 -5.97 -14.53
C SER A 179 1.22 -6.68 -15.78
N MET A 180 2.30 -7.47 -15.65
CA MET A 180 2.83 -8.26 -16.76
C MET A 180 1.77 -9.25 -17.31
N LEU A 181 1.00 -9.89 -16.43
CA LEU A 181 -0.04 -10.84 -16.83
C LEU A 181 -1.23 -10.15 -17.52
N LEU A 182 -1.58 -8.94 -17.10
CA LEU A 182 -2.71 -8.20 -17.64
C LEU A 182 -2.40 -7.44 -18.93
N PHE A 183 -1.17 -6.98 -19.12
CA PHE A 183 -0.83 -6.05 -20.22
C PHE A 183 0.18 -6.64 -21.21
N ASP A 184 1.15 -7.42 -20.74
CA ASP A 184 2.29 -7.88 -21.57
C ASP A 184 2.22 -9.36 -21.95
N SER A 185 1.25 -10.10 -21.40
CA SER A 185 1.11 -11.54 -21.60
C SER A 185 0.02 -11.90 -22.61
N SER A 186 0.30 -12.92 -23.43
CA SER A 186 -0.68 -13.53 -24.33
C SER A 186 -1.24 -14.83 -23.72
N GLY A 187 -2.51 -15.13 -23.97
CA GLY A 187 -3.14 -16.38 -23.52
C GLY A 187 -3.58 -16.43 -22.05
N VAL A 188 -3.49 -15.31 -21.32
CA VAL A 188 -3.97 -15.19 -19.93
C VAL A 188 -5.44 -14.76 -19.92
N ASP A 189 -6.27 -15.45 -19.13
CA ASP A 189 -7.62 -14.98 -18.80
C ASP A 189 -7.52 -13.85 -17.77
N LYS A 190 -7.54 -12.62 -18.27
CA LYS A 190 -7.35 -11.40 -17.46
C LYS A 190 -8.38 -11.25 -16.35
N ASP A 191 -9.62 -11.70 -16.58
CA ASP A 191 -10.67 -11.56 -15.58
C ASP A 191 -10.52 -12.60 -14.49
N ALA A 192 -10.15 -13.83 -14.84
CA ALA A 192 -9.77 -14.85 -13.86
C ALA A 192 -8.57 -14.42 -13.03
N THR A 193 -7.51 -13.92 -13.67
CA THR A 193 -6.29 -13.42 -12.99
C THR A 193 -6.62 -12.29 -12.01
N ARG A 194 -7.47 -11.33 -12.39
CA ARG A 194 -7.90 -10.26 -11.47
C ARG A 194 -8.69 -10.80 -10.28
N ARG A 195 -9.61 -11.75 -10.50
CA ARG A 195 -10.39 -12.36 -9.41
C ARG A 195 -9.48 -13.13 -8.46
N GLU A 196 -8.58 -13.97 -8.98
CA GLU A 196 -7.64 -14.76 -8.19
C GLU A 196 -6.74 -13.87 -7.32
N HIS A 197 -6.21 -12.78 -7.88
CA HIS A 197 -5.40 -11.85 -7.10
C HIS A 197 -6.21 -11.11 -6.02
N ARG A 198 -7.43 -10.66 -6.36
CA ARG A 198 -8.33 -10.02 -5.40
C ARG A 198 -8.65 -10.94 -4.22
N GLU A 199 -8.99 -12.20 -4.51
CA GLU A 199 -9.29 -13.22 -3.51
C GLU A 199 -8.09 -13.49 -2.61
N ALA A 200 -6.88 -13.57 -3.19
CA ALA A 200 -5.67 -13.75 -2.42
C ALA A 200 -5.35 -12.55 -1.52
N LEU A 201 -5.41 -11.33 -2.05
CA LEU A 201 -5.20 -10.11 -1.26
C LEU A 201 -6.19 -10.03 -0.09
N ALA A 202 -7.47 -10.30 -0.34
CA ALA A 202 -8.49 -10.35 0.71
C ALA A 202 -8.18 -11.42 1.77
N ALA A 203 -7.81 -12.63 1.35
CA ALA A 203 -7.46 -13.71 2.28
C ALA A 203 -6.23 -13.38 3.15
N VAL A 204 -5.22 -12.68 2.61
CA VAL A 204 -4.09 -12.19 3.40
C VAL A 204 -4.56 -11.12 4.39
N VAL A 205 -5.34 -10.13 3.95
CA VAL A 205 -5.87 -9.07 4.82
C VAL A 205 -6.64 -9.64 6.01
N ASP A 206 -7.47 -10.66 5.79
CA ASP A 206 -8.21 -11.31 6.87
C ASP A 206 -7.29 -12.10 7.82
N ALA A 207 -6.23 -12.73 7.30
CA ALA A 207 -5.36 -13.62 8.08
C ALA A 207 -4.31 -12.87 8.92
N VAL A 208 -3.88 -11.67 8.52
CA VAL A 208 -2.74 -10.98 9.17
C VAL A 208 -3.01 -10.48 10.59
N SER A 209 -4.27 -10.43 11.02
CA SER A 209 -4.63 -10.10 12.41
C SER A 209 -4.71 -11.33 13.32
N GLY A 210 -4.36 -12.52 12.82
CA GLY A 210 -4.45 -13.79 13.53
C GLY A 210 -3.39 -13.97 14.64
N VAL A 211 -3.66 -14.91 15.54
CA VAL A 211 -2.70 -15.32 16.57
C VAL A 211 -1.55 -16.11 15.92
N GLY A 212 -0.31 -15.79 16.30
CA GLY A 212 0.88 -16.50 15.80
C GLY A 212 1.36 -16.03 14.42
N VAL A 213 0.79 -14.94 13.89
CA VAL A 213 1.32 -14.24 12.71
C VAL A 213 2.70 -13.67 13.05
N ASP A 214 3.68 -13.93 12.18
CA ASP A 214 4.96 -13.21 12.21
C ASP A 214 4.78 -11.87 11.47
N PRO A 215 4.86 -10.72 12.18
CA PRO A 215 4.59 -9.42 11.57
C PRO A 215 5.56 -9.04 10.44
N LEU A 216 6.81 -9.50 10.48
CA LEU A 216 7.82 -9.18 9.47
C LEU A 216 7.52 -9.91 8.16
N VAL A 217 7.20 -11.20 8.26
CA VAL A 217 6.82 -12.02 7.09
C VAL A 217 5.49 -11.56 6.51
N ALA A 218 4.49 -11.34 7.38
CA ALA A 218 3.16 -10.91 6.97
C ALA A 218 3.16 -9.54 6.28
N THR A 219 3.98 -8.60 6.75
CA THR A 219 4.11 -7.28 6.12
C THR A 219 4.69 -7.40 4.72
N GLY A 220 5.74 -8.20 4.53
CA GLY A 220 6.33 -8.43 3.21
C GLY A 220 5.31 -9.06 2.26
N ALA A 221 4.61 -10.11 2.71
CA ALA A 221 3.55 -10.77 1.95
C ALA A 221 2.43 -9.81 1.50
N LEU A 222 1.90 -9.01 2.43
CA LEU A 222 0.82 -8.08 2.15
C LEU A 222 1.27 -6.90 1.28
N ASP A 223 2.43 -6.29 1.58
CA ASP A 223 2.98 -5.18 0.79
C ASP A 223 3.17 -5.60 -0.67
N TRP A 224 3.66 -6.82 -0.94
CA TRP A 224 3.86 -7.31 -2.30
C TRP A 224 2.57 -7.54 -3.09
N LEU A 225 1.57 -8.20 -2.48
CA LEU A 225 0.27 -8.38 -3.13
C LEU A 225 -0.41 -7.03 -3.36
N LEU A 226 -0.44 -6.15 -2.35
CA LEU A 226 -1.01 -4.82 -2.48
C LEU A 226 -0.28 -4.01 -3.56
N PHE A 227 1.05 -4.06 -3.60
CA PHE A 227 1.85 -3.36 -4.60
C PHE A 227 1.53 -3.84 -6.02
N ASP A 228 1.46 -5.14 -6.25
CA ASP A 228 1.07 -5.71 -7.55
C ASP A 228 -0.37 -5.30 -7.92
N TRP A 229 -1.28 -5.29 -6.95
CA TRP A 229 -2.67 -4.87 -7.16
C TRP A 229 -2.78 -3.40 -7.58
N VAL A 230 -2.13 -2.48 -6.86
CA VAL A 230 -2.18 -1.04 -7.17
C VAL A 230 -1.44 -0.72 -8.47
N MET A 231 -0.34 -1.41 -8.76
CA MET A 231 0.39 -1.27 -10.03
C MET A 231 -0.47 -1.67 -11.24
N ALA A 232 -1.38 -2.62 -11.08
CA ALA A 232 -2.32 -3.02 -12.12
C ALA A 232 -3.48 -2.02 -12.34
N HIS A 233 -3.67 -1.07 -11.42
CA HIS A 233 -4.69 -0.02 -11.47
C HIS A 233 -4.14 1.35 -11.87
N ARG A 234 -2.91 1.40 -12.40
CA ARG A 234 -2.34 2.62 -12.95
C ARG A 234 -2.87 2.84 -14.38
N PRO A 235 -3.13 4.10 -14.78
CA PRO A 235 -3.61 4.39 -16.13
C PRO A 235 -2.53 4.13 -17.19
N ASP A 236 -1.25 4.28 -16.83
CA ASP A 236 -0.09 4.05 -17.70
C ASP A 236 1.20 3.79 -16.89
N PRO A 237 2.28 3.31 -17.53
CA PRO A 237 3.56 2.98 -16.87
C PRO A 237 4.33 4.16 -16.27
N ASP A 238 3.98 5.41 -16.58
CA ASP A 238 4.64 6.62 -16.08
C ASP A 238 3.84 7.30 -14.95
N SER A 239 2.53 7.03 -14.85
CA SER A 239 1.66 7.62 -13.82
C SER A 239 1.88 6.99 -12.44
N GLY A 240 2.17 7.79 -11.41
CA GLY A 240 2.20 7.30 -10.03
C GLY A 240 0.82 7.08 -9.40
N ALA A 241 -0.25 7.49 -10.06
CA ALA A 241 -1.61 7.51 -9.51
C ALA A 241 -2.34 6.18 -9.74
N VAL A 242 -3.15 5.79 -8.75
CA VAL A 242 -4.13 4.71 -8.86
C VAL A 242 -5.46 5.28 -9.36
N GLU A 243 -5.94 4.77 -10.48
CA GLU A 243 -7.22 5.18 -11.08
C GLU A 243 -8.24 4.04 -11.04
N LEU A 244 -9.37 4.33 -10.41
CA LEU A 244 -10.46 3.37 -10.24
C LEU A 244 -11.74 3.97 -10.82
N THR A 245 -12.53 3.13 -11.47
CA THR A 245 -13.85 3.51 -11.97
C THR A 245 -14.94 3.19 -10.94
N ALA A 246 -16.14 3.73 -11.12
CA ALA A 246 -17.28 3.43 -10.24
C ALA A 246 -17.62 1.92 -10.18
N ALA A 247 -17.30 1.16 -11.24
CA ALA A 247 -17.46 -0.29 -11.27
C ALA A 247 -16.48 -1.05 -10.36
N GLN A 248 -15.43 -0.37 -9.87
CA GLN A 248 -14.35 -0.92 -9.05
C GLN A 248 -14.43 -0.44 -7.59
N LEU A 249 -15.62 -0.08 -7.11
CA LEU A 249 -15.80 0.36 -5.72
C LEU A 249 -15.36 -0.70 -4.69
N ASP A 250 -15.57 -1.98 -4.98
CA ASP A 250 -15.12 -3.05 -4.07
C ASP A 250 -13.59 -3.21 -4.10
N ASP A 251 -12.94 -2.92 -5.23
CA ASP A 251 -11.47 -2.87 -5.31
C ASP A 251 -10.93 -1.68 -4.50
N ALA A 252 -11.60 -0.53 -4.54
CA ALA A 252 -11.28 0.64 -3.73
C ALA A 252 -11.32 0.30 -2.23
N ARG A 253 -12.37 -0.40 -1.79
CA ARG A 253 -12.53 -0.83 -0.39
C ARG A 253 -11.46 -1.84 0.02
N LEU A 254 -11.15 -2.80 -0.85
CA LEU A 254 -10.08 -3.77 -0.59
C LEU A 254 -8.72 -3.08 -0.47
N ILE A 255 -8.42 -2.09 -1.33
CA ILE A 255 -7.19 -1.29 -1.22
C ILE A 255 -7.14 -0.61 0.14
N VAL A 256 -8.19 0.11 0.56
CA VAL A 256 -8.21 0.78 1.88
C VAL A 256 -7.98 -0.22 3.02
N ALA A 257 -8.64 -1.39 2.98
CA ALA A 257 -8.47 -2.43 3.99
C ALA A 257 -7.03 -2.99 4.01
N ALA A 258 -6.45 -3.27 2.85
CA ALA A 258 -5.09 -3.79 2.72
C ALA A 258 -4.03 -2.76 3.17
N THR A 259 -4.20 -1.50 2.78
CA THR A 259 -3.35 -0.39 3.23
C THR A 259 -3.38 -0.27 4.75
N ALA A 260 -4.57 -0.30 5.36
CA ALA A 260 -4.73 -0.24 6.80
C ALA A 260 -4.07 -1.43 7.50
N ALA A 261 -4.27 -2.64 6.98
CA ALA A 261 -3.68 -3.86 7.52
C ALA A 261 -2.14 -3.82 7.46
N SER A 262 -1.56 -3.35 6.35
CA SER A 262 -0.11 -3.17 6.22
C SER A 262 0.42 -2.14 7.23
N ALA A 263 -0.19 -0.96 7.31
CA ALA A 263 0.25 0.08 8.25
C ALA A 263 0.15 -0.36 9.72
N ARG A 264 -0.90 -1.13 10.09
CA ARG A 264 -1.05 -1.70 11.43
C ARG A 264 0.00 -2.75 11.75
N LEU A 265 0.25 -3.70 10.84
CA LEU A 265 1.34 -4.68 11.01
C LEU A 265 2.68 -3.98 11.22
N ARG A 266 2.98 -2.96 10.41
CA ARG A 266 4.22 -2.19 10.52
C ARG A 266 4.35 -1.49 11.87
N SER A 267 3.28 -0.89 12.36
CA SER A 267 3.26 -0.23 13.67
C SER A 267 3.55 -1.16 14.85
N SER A 268 3.51 -2.50 14.66
CA SER A 268 3.86 -3.45 15.71
C SER A 268 5.37 -3.69 15.86
N PHE A 269 6.20 -3.29 14.90
CA PHE A 269 7.65 -3.52 14.94
C PHE A 269 8.51 -2.34 14.47
N ASP A 270 7.96 -1.38 13.73
CA ASP A 270 8.67 -0.18 13.28
C ASP A 270 8.63 0.92 14.36
N PRO A 271 9.76 1.28 14.99
CA PRO A 271 9.79 2.29 16.05
C PRO A 271 9.31 3.67 15.61
N GLY A 272 9.42 4.02 14.32
CA GLY A 272 8.94 5.30 13.80
C GLY A 272 7.41 5.37 13.72
N LEU A 273 6.74 4.22 13.73
CA LEU A 273 5.27 4.09 13.69
C LEU A 273 4.67 3.64 15.04
N MET A 274 5.50 3.35 16.03
CA MET A 274 5.09 3.08 17.41
C MET A 274 4.77 4.39 18.12
N GLY A 275 3.54 4.88 17.96
CA GLY A 275 3.02 6.09 18.61
C GLY A 275 1.52 6.17 18.52
#